data_AF-A0A8J3V230-F1
#
_entry.id   AF-A0A8J3V230-F1
#
_cell.length_a   1.000
_cell.length_b   1.000
_cell.length_c   1.000
_cell.angle_alpha   90.00
_cell.angle_beta   90.00
_cell.angle_gamma   90.00
#
_symmetry.space_group_name_H-M   'P 1'
#
loop_
_entity.id
_entity.type
_entity.pdbx_description
1 polymer ?
#
loop_
_entity_poly.entity_id
_entity_poly.type
_entity_poly.pdbx_seq_one_letter_code
_entity_poly.pdbx_strand_id
1 'polypeptide(L)'
;MRIAELSRRTGVPIPTIKYYLREGLVPAGERTGPNQAQYGEAHVRRIRLARALVEVGGLSIASAREALTLMFSGGLSELDTLGKAQYAMTPAREPVGEHERDEAWDDAVAEVDELVAKRGWQVKENNPARRTLAEALATLRRLGQDDYFALLDSYAEAADRLAAEEVEAVARRGDLDSVVEAVVVWTAVGDAVLASLRRLAQEAASTRLLGDA
;
A
#
# COMPACT_ATOMS: atom_id res chain seq x y z
N MET A 1 21.09 -22.28 -3.47
CA MET A 1 21.52 -21.59 -4.72
C MET A 1 22.53 -20.49 -4.42
N ARG A 2 23.45 -20.17 -5.36
CA ARG A 2 24.41 -19.04 -5.23
C ARG A 2 23.78 -17.72 -5.68
N ILE A 3 24.38 -16.57 -5.34
CA ILE A 3 23.82 -15.23 -5.63
C ILE A 3 23.58 -14.96 -7.13
N ALA A 4 24.42 -15.51 -8.02
CA ALA A 4 24.23 -15.37 -9.46
C ALA A 4 23.00 -16.12 -9.97
N GLU A 5 22.71 -17.28 -9.41
CA GLU A 5 21.51 -18.05 -9.71
C GLU A 5 20.27 -17.39 -9.10
N LEU A 6 20.39 -16.88 -7.87
CA LEU A 6 19.34 -16.09 -7.21
C LEU A 6 18.92 -14.90 -8.08
N SER A 7 19.90 -14.14 -8.59
CA SER A 7 19.66 -13.01 -9.50
C SER A 7 18.92 -13.40 -10.77
N ARG A 8 19.31 -14.51 -11.43
CA ARG A 8 18.60 -15.01 -12.61
C ARG A 8 17.16 -15.41 -12.29
N ARG A 9 16.92 -16.07 -11.16
CA ARG A 9 15.59 -16.56 -10.78
C ARG A 9 14.63 -15.46 -10.35
N THR A 10 15.15 -14.41 -9.72
CA THR A 10 14.36 -13.26 -9.29
C THR A 10 14.22 -12.21 -10.37
N GLY A 11 15.11 -12.20 -11.38
CA GLY A 11 15.22 -11.11 -12.36
C GLY A 11 15.77 -9.83 -11.75
N VAL A 12 16.30 -9.87 -10.52
CA VAL A 12 16.81 -8.70 -9.80
C VAL A 12 18.34 -8.67 -9.91
N PRO A 13 18.96 -7.55 -10.32
CA PRO A 13 20.41 -7.44 -10.41
C PRO A 13 21.11 -7.72 -9.07
N ILE A 14 22.28 -8.35 -9.13
CA ILE A 14 23.10 -8.67 -7.93
C ILE A 14 23.34 -7.43 -7.04
N PRO A 15 23.65 -6.23 -7.56
CA PRO A 15 23.80 -5.03 -6.73
C PRO A 15 22.53 -4.70 -5.92
N THR A 16 21.36 -4.82 -6.53
CA THR A 16 20.06 -4.59 -5.87
C THR A 16 19.77 -5.67 -4.83
N ILE A 17 20.08 -6.94 -5.10
CA ILE A 17 19.96 -8.01 -4.10
C ILE A 17 20.87 -7.71 -2.90
N LYS A 18 22.12 -7.30 -3.13
CA LYS A 18 23.05 -6.90 -2.05
C LYS A 18 22.55 -5.68 -1.29
N TYR A 19 21.88 -4.75 -1.97
CA TYR A 19 21.24 -3.61 -1.33
C TYR A 19 20.11 -4.07 -0.41
N TYR A 20 19.16 -4.88 -0.88
CA TYR A 20 18.08 -5.42 -0.06
C TYR A 20 18.57 -6.23 1.14
N LEU A 21 19.67 -6.98 1.00
CA LEU A 21 20.33 -7.69 2.10
C LEU A 21 20.88 -6.72 3.15
N ARG A 22 21.54 -5.62 2.74
CA ARG A 22 22.06 -4.59 3.67
C ARG A 22 20.96 -3.84 4.39
N GLU A 23 19.91 -3.48 3.66
CA GLU A 23 18.78 -2.73 4.22
C GLU A 23 17.85 -3.59 5.09
N GLY A 24 18.05 -4.91 5.12
CA GLY A 24 17.27 -5.85 5.93
C GLY A 24 15.94 -6.25 5.32
N LEU A 25 15.70 -5.95 4.03
CA LEU A 25 14.50 -6.41 3.32
C LEU A 25 14.54 -7.92 3.09
N VAL A 26 15.72 -8.51 3.01
CA VAL A 26 15.93 -9.95 2.80
C VAL A 26 16.95 -10.45 3.82
N PRO A 27 16.70 -11.59 4.52
CA PRO A 27 17.67 -12.18 5.43
C PRO A 27 18.98 -12.53 4.73
N ALA A 28 20.08 -12.56 5.50
CA ALA A 28 21.35 -13.06 5.00
C ALA A 28 21.23 -14.54 4.60
N GLY A 29 21.89 -14.91 3.50
CA GLY A 29 22.03 -16.31 3.12
C GLY A 29 22.91 -17.08 4.10
N GLU A 30 22.76 -18.40 4.10
CA GLU A 30 23.56 -19.30 4.94
C GLU A 30 25.02 -19.24 4.53
N ARG A 31 25.92 -18.86 5.45
CA ARG A 31 27.34 -18.76 5.14
C ARG A 31 27.93 -20.14 4.93
N THR A 32 28.57 -20.34 3.77
CA THR A 32 29.27 -21.60 3.42
C THR A 32 30.76 -21.41 3.20
N GLY A 33 31.28 -20.20 3.44
CA GLY A 33 32.69 -19.86 3.39
C GLY A 33 32.93 -18.36 3.59
N PRO A 34 34.20 -17.90 3.55
CA PRO A 34 34.55 -16.49 3.81
C PRO A 34 33.80 -15.49 2.90
N ASN A 35 33.60 -15.86 1.63
CA ASN A 35 32.90 -15.05 0.62
C ASN A 35 31.79 -15.83 -0.09
N GLN A 36 31.21 -16.85 0.57
CA GLN A 36 30.18 -17.69 -0.03
C GLN A 36 28.97 -17.80 0.90
N ALA A 37 27.79 -17.63 0.30
CA ALA A 37 26.51 -17.86 0.95
C ALA A 37 25.59 -18.66 0.03
N GLN A 38 24.75 -19.49 0.64
CA GLN A 38 23.67 -20.21 -0.01
C GLN A 38 22.32 -19.55 0.31
N TYR A 39 21.46 -19.52 -0.70
CA TYR A 39 20.11 -18.96 -0.64
C TYR A 39 19.09 -20.03 -1.01
N GLY A 40 17.91 -19.96 -0.41
CA GLY A 40 16.79 -20.88 -0.64
C GLY A 40 15.61 -20.23 -1.38
N GLU A 41 14.52 -21.00 -1.58
CA GLU A 41 13.28 -20.50 -2.22
C GLU A 41 12.65 -19.35 -1.44
N ALA A 42 12.73 -19.37 -0.11
CA ALA A 42 12.26 -18.28 0.74
C ALA A 42 12.93 -16.94 0.37
N HIS A 43 14.20 -16.95 -0.05
CA HIS A 43 14.88 -15.74 -0.52
C HIS A 43 14.36 -15.29 -1.88
N VAL A 44 14.07 -16.22 -2.80
CA VAL A 44 13.48 -15.89 -4.11
C VAL A 44 12.13 -15.20 -3.91
N ARG A 45 11.24 -15.79 -3.10
CA ARG A 45 9.92 -15.22 -2.79
C ARG A 45 10.06 -13.84 -2.16
N ARG A 46 10.90 -13.71 -1.12
CA ARG A 46 11.07 -12.45 -0.40
C ARG A 46 11.68 -11.34 -1.27
N ILE A 47 12.60 -11.66 -2.18
CA ILE A 47 13.16 -10.68 -3.13
C ILE A 47 12.10 -10.18 -4.10
N ARG A 48 11.24 -11.07 -4.62
CA ARG A 48 10.14 -10.66 -5.52
C ARG A 48 9.15 -9.73 -4.80
N LEU A 49 8.83 -10.04 -3.54
CA LEU A 49 7.97 -9.19 -2.71
C LEU A 49 8.63 -7.84 -2.41
N ALA A 50 9.89 -7.83 -1.98
CA ALA A 50 10.65 -6.60 -1.76
C ALA A 50 10.65 -5.69 -3.00
N ARG A 51 10.86 -6.29 -4.17
CA ARG A 51 10.81 -5.57 -5.44
C ARG A 51 9.43 -5.00 -5.73
N ALA A 52 8.36 -5.80 -5.59
CA ALA A 52 7.00 -5.37 -5.85
C ALA A 52 6.60 -4.18 -4.96
N LEU A 53 6.91 -4.27 -3.66
CA LEU A 53 6.60 -3.22 -2.70
C LEU A 53 7.33 -1.91 -2.99
N VAL A 54 8.63 -1.98 -3.32
CA VAL A 54 9.46 -0.79 -3.52
C VAL A 54 9.28 -0.20 -4.93
N GLU A 55 9.40 -1.01 -5.97
CA GLU A 55 9.43 -0.51 -7.36
C GLU A 55 8.03 -0.22 -7.91
N VAL A 56 7.04 -1.03 -7.55
CA VAL A 56 5.66 -0.87 -8.07
C VAL A 56 4.79 -0.17 -7.05
N GLY A 57 4.83 -0.60 -5.80
CA GLY A 57 4.06 0.02 -4.71
C GLY A 57 4.60 1.36 -4.25
N GLY A 58 5.82 1.73 -4.66
CA GLY A 58 6.42 3.02 -4.30
C GLY A 58 6.73 3.17 -2.80
N LEU A 59 6.75 2.07 -2.05
CA LEU A 59 7.05 2.11 -0.61
C LEU A 59 8.50 2.49 -0.39
N SER A 60 8.72 3.24 0.69
CA SER A 60 10.07 3.44 1.21
C SER A 60 10.69 2.09 1.61
N ILE A 61 12.02 2.02 1.60
CA ILE A 61 12.78 0.85 2.07
C ILE A 61 12.40 0.48 3.52
N ALA A 62 12.18 1.49 4.37
CA ALA A 62 11.78 1.28 5.75
C ALA A 62 10.39 0.65 5.86
N SER A 63 9.40 1.20 5.16
CA SER A 63 8.02 0.69 5.12
C SER A 63 7.96 -0.72 4.53
N ALA A 64 8.68 -0.96 3.42
CA ALA A 64 8.76 -2.28 2.80
C ALA A 64 9.39 -3.31 3.75
N ARG A 65 10.45 -2.94 4.48
CA ARG A 65 11.07 -3.82 5.49
C ARG A 65 10.10 -4.16 6.61
N GLU A 66 9.35 -3.18 7.12
CA GLU A 66 8.38 -3.39 8.20
C GLU A 66 7.26 -4.34 7.75
N ALA A 67 6.66 -4.10 6.58
CA ALA A 67 5.64 -4.96 5.99
C ALA A 67 6.15 -6.40 5.77
N LEU A 68 7.36 -6.56 5.20
CA LEU A 68 7.99 -7.86 5.04
C LEU A 68 8.37 -8.52 6.38
N THR A 69 8.60 -7.76 7.44
CA THR A 69 8.91 -8.34 8.76
C THR A 69 7.64 -8.88 9.38
N LEU A 70 6.55 -8.10 9.36
CA LEU A 70 5.23 -8.51 9.85
C LEU A 70 4.70 -9.75 9.12
N MET A 71 4.87 -9.81 7.79
CA MET A 71 4.40 -10.95 7.00
C MET A 71 5.12 -12.26 7.33
N PHE A 72 6.38 -12.21 7.77
CA PHE A 72 7.19 -13.41 7.98
C PHE A 72 7.48 -13.71 9.46
N SER A 73 6.95 -12.92 10.41
CA SER A 73 7.20 -13.09 11.85
C SER A 73 6.32 -14.13 12.53
N GLY A 74 5.28 -14.66 11.84
CA GLY A 74 4.47 -15.81 12.26
C GLY A 74 4.00 -15.77 13.72
N GLY A 75 2.84 -15.18 14.01
CA GLY A 75 2.30 -15.19 15.39
C GLY A 75 1.27 -14.15 15.77
N LEU A 76 0.71 -13.40 14.80
CA LEU A 76 -0.36 -12.44 15.05
C LEU A 76 -1.71 -13.00 14.57
N SER A 77 -2.81 -12.58 15.19
CA SER A 77 -4.15 -12.88 14.69
C SER A 77 -4.35 -12.25 13.30
N GLU A 78 -5.24 -12.82 12.49
CA GLU A 78 -5.52 -12.41 11.10
C GLU A 78 -5.78 -10.91 10.98
N LEU A 79 -6.60 -10.36 11.89
CA LEU A 79 -6.98 -8.95 11.91
C LEU A 79 -5.84 -8.03 12.37
N ASP A 80 -4.98 -8.48 13.28
CA ASP A 80 -3.84 -7.68 13.76
C ASP A 80 -2.74 -7.56 12.71
N THR A 81 -2.51 -8.62 11.93
CA THR A 81 -1.52 -8.62 10.84
C THR A 81 -1.98 -7.73 9.70
N LEU A 82 -3.26 -7.85 9.30
CA LEU A 82 -3.88 -7.03 8.27
C LEU A 82 -3.83 -5.55 8.63
N GLY A 83 -4.28 -5.19 9.84
CA GLY A 83 -4.23 -3.82 10.33
C GLY A 83 -2.81 -3.27 10.32
N LYS A 84 -1.85 -3.95 10.96
CA LYS A 84 -0.44 -3.49 11.04
C LYS A 84 0.23 -3.38 9.68
N ALA A 85 -0.06 -4.29 8.75
CA ALA A 85 0.41 -4.19 7.38
C ALA A 85 -0.13 -2.92 6.70
N GLN A 86 -1.44 -2.66 6.77
CA GLN A 86 -2.03 -1.43 6.23
C GLN A 86 -1.45 -0.17 6.90
N TYR A 87 -1.22 -0.18 8.22
CA TYR A 87 -0.56 0.91 8.94
C TYR A 87 0.87 1.15 8.42
N ALA A 88 1.68 0.09 8.26
CA ALA A 88 3.07 0.19 7.82
C ALA A 88 3.22 0.62 6.35
N MET A 89 2.22 0.34 5.52
CA MET A 89 2.18 0.72 4.10
C MET A 89 1.65 2.13 3.87
N THR A 90 0.86 2.67 4.81
CA THR A 90 0.51 4.09 4.77
C THR A 90 1.78 4.88 5.05
N PRO A 91 2.22 5.79 4.16
CA PRO A 91 3.45 6.53 4.39
C PRO A 91 3.35 7.23 5.76
N ALA A 92 4.37 7.03 6.60
CA ALA A 92 4.56 7.80 7.81
C ALA A 92 4.82 9.26 7.40
N ARG A 93 3.75 10.01 7.15
CA ARG A 93 3.82 11.46 6.97
C ARG A 93 4.09 12.07 8.34
N GLU A 94 4.97 13.06 8.38
CA GLU A 94 5.21 13.83 9.59
C GLU A 94 3.87 14.35 10.13
N PRO A 95 3.70 14.43 11.47
CA PRO A 95 2.50 15.00 12.01
C PRO A 95 2.33 16.43 11.46
N VAL A 96 1.20 16.68 10.79
CA VAL A 96 0.58 17.99 10.50
C VAL A 96 1.06 18.97 11.56
N GLY A 97 1.93 19.90 11.14
CA GLY A 97 2.49 20.89 12.04
C GLY A 97 1.36 21.70 12.68
N GLU A 98 1.60 22.31 13.85
CA GLU A 98 0.56 23.12 14.52
C GLU A 98 -0.03 24.22 13.61
N HIS A 99 0.73 24.68 12.61
CA HIS A 99 0.35 25.68 11.62
C HIS A 99 -0.58 25.17 10.51
N GLU A 100 -0.77 23.85 10.39
CA GLU A 100 -1.63 23.22 9.38
C GLU A 100 -3.01 22.81 9.95
N ARG A 101 -3.27 23.07 11.24
CA ARG A 101 -4.59 22.92 11.88
C ARG A 101 -5.38 24.22 11.82
N ASP A 102 -5.76 24.59 10.61
CA ASP A 102 -6.67 25.70 10.31
C ASP A 102 -8.12 25.22 10.17
N GLU A 103 -9.05 26.14 9.89
CA GLU A 103 -10.47 25.82 9.67
C GLU A 103 -10.67 24.76 8.57
N ALA A 104 -9.85 24.80 7.51
CA ALA A 104 -9.93 23.82 6.43
C ALA A 104 -9.58 22.39 6.90
N TRP A 105 -8.67 22.25 7.86
CA TRP A 105 -8.36 20.97 8.50
C TRP A 105 -9.53 20.45 9.35
N ASP A 106 -10.10 21.29 10.21
CA ASP A 106 -11.18 20.88 11.10
C ASP A 106 -12.43 20.45 10.30
N ASP A 107 -12.79 21.22 9.27
CA ASP A 107 -13.88 20.86 8.36
C ASP A 107 -13.59 19.56 7.59
N ALA A 108 -12.34 19.33 7.19
CA ALA A 108 -11.95 18.10 6.48
C ALA A 108 -12.04 16.86 7.37
N VAL A 109 -11.67 16.98 8.65
CA VAL A 109 -11.84 15.89 9.63
C VAL A 109 -13.33 15.58 9.83
N ALA A 110 -14.16 16.61 10.02
CA ALA A 110 -15.61 16.43 10.15
C ALA A 110 -16.23 15.72 8.93
N GLU A 111 -15.83 16.13 7.72
CA GLU A 111 -16.29 15.52 6.47
C GLU A 111 -15.90 14.03 6.38
N VAL A 112 -14.67 13.67 6.78
CA VAL A 112 -14.22 12.26 6.80
C VAL A 112 -15.04 11.44 7.79
N ASP A 113 -15.30 11.98 8.98
CA ASP A 113 -16.07 11.28 10.00
C ASP A 113 -17.54 11.10 9.58
N GLU A 114 -18.14 12.12 8.95
CA GLU A 114 -19.48 12.02 8.38
C GLU A 114 -19.53 10.98 7.25
N LEU A 115 -18.56 10.99 6.33
CA LEU A 115 -18.48 10.01 5.24
C LEU A 115 -18.38 8.58 5.78
N VAL A 116 -17.49 8.34 6.75
CA VAL A 116 -17.31 7.03 7.40
C VAL A 116 -18.60 6.57 8.07
N ALA A 117 -19.28 7.47 8.80
CA ALA A 117 -20.54 7.18 9.47
C ALA A 117 -21.66 6.87 8.47
N LYS A 118 -21.82 7.71 7.44
CA LYS A 118 -22.81 7.55 6.35
C LYS A 118 -22.65 6.24 5.60
N ARG A 119 -21.42 5.79 5.40
CA ARG A 119 -21.08 4.49 4.76
C ARG A 119 -21.22 3.30 5.70
N GLY A 120 -21.35 3.51 7.01
CA GLY A 120 -21.37 2.45 8.01
C GLY A 120 -20.02 1.74 8.17
N TRP A 121 -18.93 2.35 7.72
CA TRP A 121 -17.59 1.78 7.78
C TRP A 121 -17.08 1.63 9.22
N GLN A 122 -16.78 0.40 9.61
CA GLN A 122 -16.24 0.08 10.93
C GLN A 122 -14.71 0.24 10.94
N VAL A 123 -14.25 1.49 11.09
CA VAL A 123 -12.82 1.85 11.04
C VAL A 123 -12.39 2.51 12.35
N LYS A 124 -11.26 2.06 12.92
CA LYS A 124 -10.67 2.63 14.15
C LYS A 124 -10.43 4.14 14.01
N GLU A 125 -10.59 4.89 15.10
CA GLU A 125 -10.34 6.34 15.15
C GLU A 125 -8.90 6.70 14.78
N ASN A 126 -7.94 5.88 15.19
CA ASN A 126 -6.52 6.08 14.92
C ASN A 126 -6.04 5.53 13.57
N ASN A 127 -6.94 5.17 12.66
CA ASN A 127 -6.54 4.69 11.34
C ASN A 127 -5.89 5.83 10.52
N PRO A 128 -4.65 5.69 10.03
CA PRO A 128 -3.91 6.75 9.32
C PRO A 128 -4.56 7.12 7.98
N ALA A 129 -5.42 6.25 7.42
CA ALA A 129 -6.20 6.57 6.24
C ALA A 129 -7.19 7.72 6.50
N ARG A 130 -7.77 7.81 7.70
CA ARG A 130 -8.65 8.95 8.09
C ARG A 130 -7.89 10.26 7.99
N ARG A 131 -6.70 10.30 8.60
CA ARG A 131 -5.79 11.45 8.58
C ARG A 131 -5.37 11.80 7.15
N THR A 132 -4.94 10.81 6.38
CA THR A 132 -4.48 10.99 4.99
C THR A 132 -5.59 11.58 4.12
N LEU A 133 -6.83 11.12 4.28
CA LEU A 133 -7.97 11.67 3.56
C LEU A 133 -8.25 13.11 4.00
N ALA A 134 -8.26 13.39 5.31
CA ALA A 134 -8.46 14.74 5.82
C ALA A 134 -7.38 15.72 5.31
N GLU A 135 -6.10 15.31 5.27
CA GLU A 135 -5.01 16.12 4.71
C GLU A 135 -5.26 16.47 3.23
N ALA A 136 -5.71 15.48 2.44
CA ALA A 136 -6.02 15.69 1.03
C ALA A 136 -7.21 16.62 0.84
N LEU A 137 -8.28 16.45 1.61
CA LEU A 137 -9.48 17.30 1.55
C LEU A 137 -9.20 18.73 2.01
N ALA A 138 -8.48 18.91 3.12
CA ALA A 138 -8.05 20.23 3.58
C ALA A 138 -7.21 20.94 2.52
N THR A 139 -6.31 20.21 1.85
CA THR A 139 -5.51 20.75 0.73
C THR A 139 -6.38 21.20 -0.44
N LEU A 140 -7.35 20.38 -0.85
CA LEU A 140 -8.27 20.73 -1.95
C LEU A 140 -9.08 21.98 -1.61
N ARG A 141 -9.57 22.08 -0.38
CA ARG A 141 -10.29 23.26 0.12
C ARG A 141 -9.43 24.52 0.12
N ARG A 142 -8.18 24.45 0.61
CA ARG A 142 -7.23 25.56 0.55
C ARG A 142 -6.94 26.03 -0.89
N LEU A 143 -7.07 25.13 -1.86
CA LEU A 143 -6.92 25.42 -3.30
C LEU A 143 -8.23 25.83 -3.99
N GLY A 144 -9.33 25.96 -3.23
CA GLY A 144 -10.66 26.32 -3.77
C GLY A 144 -11.26 25.27 -4.70
N GLN A 145 -10.89 24.00 -4.55
CA GLN A 145 -11.40 22.87 -5.35
C GLN A 145 -12.61 22.22 -4.67
N ASP A 146 -13.61 23.03 -4.32
CA ASP A 146 -14.78 22.58 -3.55
C ASP A 146 -15.70 21.66 -4.36
N ASP A 147 -15.63 21.73 -5.69
CA ASP A 147 -16.33 20.83 -6.61
C ASP A 147 -15.88 19.37 -6.49
N TYR A 148 -14.65 19.14 -6.03
CA TYR A 148 -14.14 17.79 -5.76
C TYR A 148 -14.95 17.08 -4.66
N PHE A 149 -15.49 17.83 -3.70
CA PHE A 149 -16.26 17.26 -2.58
C PHE A 149 -17.54 16.58 -3.07
N ALA A 150 -18.16 17.12 -4.13
CA ALA A 150 -19.34 16.50 -4.75
C ALA A 150 -19.06 15.10 -5.32
N LEU A 151 -17.80 14.77 -5.60
CA LEU A 151 -17.40 13.46 -6.09
C LEU A 151 -17.14 12.46 -4.97
N LEU A 152 -16.98 12.88 -3.70
CA LEU A 152 -16.55 12.00 -2.61
C LEU A 152 -17.49 10.82 -2.39
N ASP A 153 -18.80 11.03 -2.53
CA ASP A 153 -19.77 9.93 -2.48
C ASP A 153 -19.55 8.91 -3.61
N SER A 154 -19.24 9.36 -4.82
CA SER A 154 -18.96 8.45 -5.94
C SER A 154 -17.64 7.69 -5.73
N TYR A 155 -16.62 8.36 -5.20
CA TYR A 155 -15.36 7.71 -4.83
C TYR A 155 -15.56 6.67 -3.74
N ALA A 156 -16.33 6.99 -2.69
CA ALA A 156 -16.61 6.07 -1.59
C ALA A 156 -17.43 4.86 -2.07
N GLU A 157 -18.40 5.04 -2.96
CA GLU A 157 -19.16 3.92 -3.54
C GLU A 157 -18.28 3.00 -4.41
N ALA A 158 -17.37 3.58 -5.19
CA ALA A 158 -16.41 2.77 -5.95
C ALA A 158 -15.46 2.00 -5.02
N ALA A 159 -14.99 2.65 -3.94
CA ALA A 159 -14.15 2.03 -2.93
C ALA A 159 -14.88 0.88 -2.19
N ASP A 160 -16.16 1.07 -1.84
CA ASP A 160 -17.01 0.03 -1.23
C ASP A 160 -17.03 -1.25 -2.06
N ARG A 161 -17.36 -1.11 -3.35
CA ARG A 161 -17.49 -2.25 -4.27
C ARG A 161 -16.16 -2.95 -4.44
N LEU A 162 -15.09 -2.18 -4.67
CA LEU A 162 -13.75 -2.74 -4.87
C LEU A 162 -13.25 -3.46 -3.62
N ALA A 163 -13.37 -2.84 -2.44
CA ALA A 163 -12.91 -3.44 -1.19
C ALA A 163 -13.66 -4.74 -0.87
N ALA A 164 -14.97 -4.80 -1.14
CA ALA A 164 -15.75 -6.02 -0.95
C ALA A 164 -15.24 -7.18 -1.84
N GLU A 165 -14.99 -6.90 -3.12
CA GLU A 165 -14.45 -7.88 -4.07
C GLU A 165 -13.03 -8.35 -3.69
N GLU A 166 -12.17 -7.42 -3.25
CA GLU A 166 -10.82 -7.72 -2.79
C GLU A 166 -10.83 -8.59 -1.53
N VAL A 167 -11.62 -8.22 -0.52
CA VAL A 167 -11.72 -9.01 0.72
C VAL A 167 -12.23 -10.42 0.43
N GLU A 168 -13.25 -10.57 -0.42
CA GLU A 168 -13.75 -11.88 -0.81
C GLU A 168 -12.69 -12.70 -1.58
N ALA A 169 -11.92 -12.05 -2.45
CA ALA A 169 -10.85 -12.70 -3.20
C ALA A 169 -9.67 -13.12 -2.32
N VAL A 170 -9.34 -12.36 -1.27
CA VAL A 170 -8.39 -12.78 -0.24
C VAL A 170 -8.93 -13.95 0.57
N ALA A 171 -10.19 -13.89 1.01
CA ALA A 171 -10.82 -14.91 1.85
C ALA A 171 -10.92 -16.28 1.16
N ARG A 172 -10.96 -16.32 -0.17
CA ARG A 172 -10.92 -17.57 -0.96
C ARG A 172 -9.54 -18.26 -0.96
N ARG A 173 -8.49 -17.63 -0.43
CA ARG A 173 -7.15 -18.24 -0.34
C ARG A 173 -7.14 -19.29 0.78
N GLY A 174 -6.53 -20.44 0.51
CA GLY A 174 -6.61 -21.61 1.38
C GLY A 174 -5.66 -21.60 2.59
N ASP A 175 -4.70 -20.69 2.64
CA ASP A 175 -3.71 -20.62 3.73
C ASP A 175 -3.37 -19.18 4.14
N LEU A 176 -3.00 -19.02 5.41
CA LEU A 176 -2.77 -17.73 6.06
C LEU A 176 -1.60 -16.95 5.46
N ASP A 177 -0.51 -17.64 5.09
CA ASP A 177 0.66 -16.99 4.50
C ASP A 177 0.32 -16.38 3.13
N SER A 178 -0.53 -17.06 2.36
CA SER A 178 -1.05 -16.58 1.09
C SER A 178 -2.02 -15.41 1.25
N VAL A 179 -2.83 -15.36 2.32
CA VAL A 179 -3.74 -14.25 2.66
C VAL A 179 -2.92 -13.00 3.00
N VAL A 180 -1.96 -13.11 3.93
CA VAL A 180 -1.14 -11.98 4.37
C VAL A 180 -0.29 -11.44 3.22
N GLU A 181 0.29 -12.32 2.39
CA GLU A 181 1.00 -11.91 1.18
C GLU A 181 0.06 -11.19 0.20
N ALA A 182 -1.17 -11.69 0.01
CA ALA A 182 -2.17 -11.05 -0.85
C ALA A 182 -2.40 -9.60 -0.42
N VAL A 183 -2.71 -9.41 0.85
CA VAL A 183 -3.04 -8.11 1.43
C VAL A 183 -1.89 -7.14 1.25
N VAL A 184 -0.68 -7.54 1.63
CA VAL A 184 0.50 -6.66 1.55
C VAL A 184 0.79 -6.26 0.11
N VAL A 185 0.70 -7.22 -0.83
CA VAL A 185 0.91 -6.93 -2.25
C VAL A 185 -0.23 -6.11 -2.83
N TRP A 186 -1.48 -6.44 -2.51
CA TRP A 186 -2.67 -5.79 -3.07
C TRP A 186 -2.85 -4.38 -2.53
N THR A 187 -2.53 -4.08 -1.27
CA THR A 187 -2.54 -2.68 -0.82
C THR A 187 -1.44 -1.89 -1.53
N ALA A 188 -0.20 -2.35 -1.50
CA ALA A 188 0.91 -1.58 -2.08
C ALA A 188 0.81 -1.44 -3.60
N VAL A 189 0.55 -2.54 -4.31
CA VAL A 189 0.45 -2.54 -5.78
C VAL A 189 -0.94 -2.09 -6.24
N GLY A 190 -1.98 -2.36 -5.47
CA GLY A 190 -3.36 -1.99 -5.82
C GLY A 190 -3.56 -0.48 -5.88
N ASP A 191 -2.91 0.30 -5.01
CA ASP A 191 -2.93 1.77 -5.11
C ASP A 191 -2.42 2.24 -6.49
N ALA A 192 -1.34 1.65 -6.99
CA ALA A 192 -0.78 1.96 -8.30
C ALA A 192 -1.72 1.51 -9.44
N VAL A 193 -2.35 0.34 -9.30
CA VAL A 193 -3.34 -0.18 -10.26
C VAL A 193 -4.56 0.75 -10.32
N LEU A 194 -5.15 1.09 -9.17
CA LEU A 194 -6.32 1.95 -9.08
C LEU A 194 -6.04 3.35 -9.62
N ALA A 195 -4.90 3.94 -9.25
CA ALA A 195 -4.49 5.24 -9.76
C ALA A 195 -4.32 5.23 -11.29
N SER A 196 -3.77 4.15 -11.84
CA SER A 196 -3.58 3.98 -13.29
C SER A 196 -4.90 3.76 -14.02
N LEU A 197 -5.75 2.87 -13.53
CA LEU A 197 -7.09 2.61 -14.07
C LEU A 197 -7.94 3.87 -14.08
N ARG A 198 -7.91 4.65 -12.99
CA ARG A 198 -8.62 5.93 -12.89
C ARG A 198 -8.17 6.91 -13.96
N ARG A 199 -6.85 7.06 -14.17
CA ARG A 199 -6.30 7.95 -15.21
C ARG A 199 -6.72 7.50 -16.62
N LEU A 200 -6.67 6.21 -16.91
CA LEU A 200 -7.12 5.65 -18.19
C LEU A 200 -8.63 5.86 -18.41
N ALA A 201 -9.44 5.67 -17.36
CA ALA A 201 -10.88 5.92 -17.43
C ALA A 201 -11.21 7.40 -17.65
N GLN A 202 -10.44 8.31 -17.03
CA GLN A 202 -10.55 9.75 -17.24
C GLN A 202 -10.19 10.16 -18.67
N GLU A 203 -9.14 9.58 -19.23
CA GLU A 203 -8.77 9.79 -20.64
C GLU A 203 -9.90 9.34 -21.57
N ALA A 204 -10.38 8.10 -21.40
CA ALA A 204 -11.48 7.56 -22.20
C ALA A 204 -12.80 8.34 -22.05
N ALA A 205 -13.10 8.89 -20.87
CA ALA A 205 -14.25 9.76 -20.66
C ALA A 205 -14.08 11.13 -21.33
N SER A 206 -12.90 11.73 -21.20
CA SER A 206 -12.56 13.01 -21.83
C SER A 206 -12.60 12.92 -23.35
N THR A 207 -12.06 11.84 -23.93
CA THR A 207 -12.11 11.61 -25.39
C THR A 207 -13.54 11.50 -25.90
N ARG A 208 -14.45 10.86 -25.17
CA ARG A 208 -15.86 10.81 -25.55
C ARG A 208 -16.52 12.18 -25.45
N LEU A 209 -16.25 12.93 -24.38
CA LEU A 209 -16.84 14.24 -24.17
C LEU A 209 -16.36 15.29 -25.20
N LEU A 210 -15.07 15.25 -25.54
CA LEU A 210 -14.40 16.26 -26.38
C LEU A 210 -14.25 15.84 -27.84
N GLY A 211 -14.27 14.53 -28.14
CA GLY A 211 -14.18 14.00 -29.50
C GLY A 211 -15.51 14.00 -30.26
N ASP A 212 -16.62 14.17 -29.54
CA ASP A 212 -17.97 14.40 -30.10
C ASP A 212 -18.29 15.91 -30.27
N ALA A 213 -17.30 16.81 -30.10
CA ALA A 213 -17.40 18.27 -30.29
C ALA A 213 -16.62 18.75 -31.53
#